data_AF-A0A5C7J4U3-F1
#
_entry.id   AF-A0A5C7J4U3-F1
#
_cell.length_a   1.000
_cell.length_b   1.000
_cell.length_c   1.000
_cell.angle_alpha   90.00
_cell.angle_beta   90.00
_cell.angle_gamma   90.00
#
_symmetry.space_group_name_H-M   'P 1'
#
loop_
_entity.id
_entity.type
_entity.pdbx_description
1 polymer ?
#
loop_
_entity_poly.entity_id
_entity_poly.type
_entity_poly.pdbx_seq_one_letter_code
_entity_poly.pdbx_strand_id
1 'polypeptide(L)' 'MQIPPTYSATWIDGQRAYELARKGHNIEIKAKKRTVHAFEIVSYEWPRLVAKITVSHGTYIRSLARDL' A
#
# COMPACT_ATOMS: atom_id res chain seq x y z
N MET A 1 -8.85 0.60 -5.62
CA MET A 1 -8.98 0.90 -4.16
C MET A 1 -7.84 0.21 -3.45
N GLN A 2 -7.31 0.75 -2.35
CA GLN A 2 -6.33 0.04 -1.54
C GLN A 2 -6.74 0.06 -0.07
N ILE A 3 -6.64 -1.11 0.57
CA ILE A 3 -6.70 -1.22 2.02
C ILE A 3 -5.26 -1.09 2.53
N PRO A 4 -4.95 -0.04 3.32
CA PRO A 4 -3.67 0.04 3.99
C PRO A 4 -3.37 -1.25 4.77
N PRO A 5 -2.14 -1.80 4.71
CA PRO A 5 -1.76 -2.92 5.53
C PRO A 5 -1.83 -2.56 7.02
N THR A 6 -2.19 -3.54 7.85
CA THR A 6 -2.24 -3.41 9.32
C THR A 6 -0.90 -2.98 9.90
N TYR A 7 0.20 -3.54 9.38
CA TYR A 7 1.55 -3.08 9.68
C TYR A 7 1.94 -1.86 8.83
N SER A 8 1.30 -0.74 9.09
CA SER A 8 1.63 0.55 8.48
C SER A 8 1.64 1.69 9.48
N ALA A 9 2.25 2.81 9.08
CA ALA A 9 2.20 4.04 9.85
C ALA A 9 0.86 4.79 9.68
N THR A 10 -0.19 4.19 9.14
CA THR A 10 -1.50 4.87 9.06
C THR A 10 -2.02 5.16 10.46
N TRP A 11 -2.53 6.37 10.69
CA TRP A 11 -3.25 6.69 11.91
C TRP A 11 -4.66 6.12 11.88
N ILE A 12 -5.05 5.46 12.97
CA ILE A 12 -6.37 4.88 13.19
C ILE A 12 -6.75 5.22 14.63
N ASP A 13 -7.83 5.97 14.82
CA ASP A 13 -8.40 6.36 16.13
C ASP A 13 -7.36 6.87 17.13
N GLY A 14 -6.43 7.71 16.66
CA GLY A 14 -5.40 8.34 17.51
C GLY A 14 -4.19 7.46 17.83
N GLN A 15 -4.03 6.28 17.22
CA GLN A 15 -2.83 5.43 17.32
C GLN A 15 -2.31 5.03 15.93
N ARG A 16 -1.05 4.59 15.83
CA ARG A 16 -0.55 4.03 14.56
C ARG A 16 -1.05 2.60 14.37
N ALA A 17 -1.40 2.22 13.14
CA ALA A 17 -1.94 0.91 12.83
C ALA A 17 -1.00 -0.23 13.26
N TYR A 18 0.32 -0.07 13.10
CA TYR A 18 1.28 -1.08 13.56
C TYR A 18 1.29 -1.25 15.09
N GLU A 19 0.96 -0.22 15.88
CA GLU A 19 0.93 -0.29 17.34
C GLU A 19 -0.27 -1.10 17.81
N LEU A 20 -1.43 -0.85 17.19
CA LEU A 20 -2.65 -1.61 17.41
C LEU A 20 -2.47 -3.08 16.96
N ALA A 21 -1.81 -3.32 15.82
CA ALA A 21 -1.60 -4.66 15.27
C ALA A 21 -0.69 -5.51 16.18
N ARG A 22 0.36 -4.90 16.74
CA ARG A 22 1.25 -5.57 17.71
C ARG A 22 0.56 -5.92 19.02
N LYS A 23 -0.49 -5.19 19.41
CA LYS A 23 -1.33 -5.49 20.58
C LYS A 23 -2.39 -6.57 20.29
N GLY A 24 -2.35 -7.22 19.12
CA GLY A 24 -3.30 -8.26 18.72
C GLY A 24 -4.72 -7.75 18.49
N HIS A 25 -4.93 -6.44 18.40
CA HIS A 25 -6.25 -5.89 18.13
C HIS A 25 -6.62 -6.14 16.67
N ASN A 26 -7.85 -6.59 16.43
CA ASN A 26 -8.36 -6.73 15.06
C ASN A 26 -8.77 -5.34 14.57
N ILE A 27 -7.97 -4.76 13.68
CA ILE A 27 -8.19 -3.40 13.18
C ILE A 27 -8.94 -3.48 11.86
N GLU A 28 -10.13 -2.90 11.82
CA GLU A 28 -10.86 -2.74 10.58
C GLU A 28 -10.35 -1.51 9.81
N ILE A 29 -9.60 -1.74 8.73
CA ILE A 29 -9.02 -0.66 7.93
C ILE A 29 -9.88 -0.43 6.70
N LYS A 30 -10.51 0.75 6.63
CA LYS A 30 -11.32 1.15 5.47
C LYS A 30 -10.47 1.30 4.21
N ALA A 31 -10.97 0.75 3.11
CA ALA A 31 -10.37 0.93 1.79
C ALA A 31 -10.38 2.42 1.40
N LYS A 32 -9.27 2.90 0.84
CA LYS A 32 -9.15 4.28 0.34
C LYS A 32 -8.91 4.27 -1.16
N LYS A 33 -9.48 5.25 -1.85
CA LYS A 33 -9.17 5.46 -3.28
C LYS A 33 -7.73 5.95 -3.40
N ARG A 34 -7.03 5.38 -4.37
CA ARG A 34 -5.67 5.73 -4.77
C ARG A 34 -5.66 5.90 -6.28
N THR A 35 -4.85 6.84 -6.74
CA THR A 35 -4.72 7.16 -8.16
C THR A 35 -3.31 6.82 -8.60
N VAL A 36 -3.21 6.05 -9.68
CA VAL A 36 -1.98 5.90 -10.46
C VAL A 36 -2.07 6.93 -11.58
N HIS A 37 -1.17 7.90 -11.57
CA HIS A 37 -1.14 8.98 -12.56
C HIS A 37 -0.38 8.57 -13.82
N ALA A 38 0.67 7.76 -13.66
CA ALA A 38 1.45 7.21 -14.75
C ALA A 38 2.06 5.88 -14.34
N PHE A 39 2.23 4.97 -15.31
CA PHE A 39 2.89 3.70 -15.15
C PHE A 39 3.79 3.46 -16.37
N GLU A 40 5.09 3.33 -16.13
CA GLU A 40 6.09 3.12 -17.17
C GLU A 40 6.90 1.87 -16.85
N ILE A 41 6.98 0.94 -17.80
CA ILE A 41 7.84 -0.25 -17.69
C ILE A 41 9.25 0.17 -18.08
N VAL A 42 10.20 -0.01 -17.14
CA VAL A 42 11.61 0.30 -17.35
C VAL A 42 12.34 -0.93 -17.90
N SER A 43 12.08 -2.11 -17.35
CA SER A 43 12.58 -3.37 -17.86
C SER A 43 11.73 -4.55 -17.40
N TYR A 44 11.75 -5.63 -18.16
CA TYR A 44 11.07 -6.86 -17.80
C TYR A 44 11.90 -8.06 -18.25
N GLU A 45 12.25 -8.90 -17.29
CA GLU A 45 12.95 -10.16 -17.48
C GLU A 45 12.38 -11.15 -16.48
N TRP A 46 11.61 -12.13 -16.95
CA TRP A 46 10.89 -13.05 -16.07
C TRP A 46 11.80 -13.67 -14.99
N PRO A 47 11.42 -13.63 -13.70
CA PRO A 47 10.15 -13.17 -13.11
C PRO A 47 10.18 -11.73 -12.56
N ARG A 48 11.08 -10.89 -13.05
CA ARG A 48 11.34 -9.53 -12.55
C ARG A 48 10.78 -8.45 -13.48
N LEU A 49 10.00 -7.56 -12.89
CA LEU A 49 9.51 -6.34 -13.51
C LEU A 49 10.10 -5.13 -12.78
N VAL A 50 10.68 -4.19 -13.53
CA VAL A 50 11.07 -2.88 -13.02
C VAL A 50 10.17 -1.85 -13.67
N ALA A 51 9.44 -1.09 -12.85
CA ALA A 51 8.53 -0.06 -13.31
C ALA A 51 8.74 1.24 -12.53
N LYS A 52 8.54 2.36 -13.22
CA LYS A 52 8.45 3.69 -12.62
C LYS A 52 6.98 4.08 -12.58
N ILE A 53 6.49 4.43 -11.39
CA ILE A 53 5.07 4.67 -11.17
C ILE A 53 4.89 6.00 -10.44
N THR A 54 4.05 6.87 -10.98
CA THR A 54 3.62 8.11 -10.34
C THR A 54 2.27 7.88 -9.68
N VAL A 55 2.18 8.08 -8.36
CA VAL A 55 0.99 7.74 -7.57
C VAL A 55 0.56 8.86 -6.64
N SER A 56 -0.72 8.87 -6.27
CA SER A 56 -1.25 9.75 -5.22
C SER A 56 -0.65 9.43 -3.84
N HIS A 57 -0.64 10.42 -2.93
CA HIS A 57 -0.17 10.24 -1.56
C HIS A 57 -0.85 9.07 -0.82
N GLY A 58 -0.06 8.31 -0.05
CA GLY A 58 -0.55 7.18 0.75
C GLY A 58 -0.87 5.92 -0.05
N THR A 59 -0.40 5.84 -1.30
CA THR A 59 -0.42 4.61 -2.10
C THR A 59 0.63 3.63 -1.58
N TYR A 60 0.24 2.38 -1.36
CA TYR A 60 1.13 1.33 -0.90
C TYR A 60 1.74 0.62 -2.10
N ILE A 61 2.97 0.98 -2.45
CA ILE A 61 3.69 0.37 -3.59
C ILE A 61 3.85 -1.14 -3.42
N ARG A 62 4.07 -1.62 -2.19
CA ARG A 62 4.15 -3.07 -1.90
C ARG A 62 2.83 -3.80 -2.17
N SER A 63 1.70 -3.21 -1.79
CA SER A 63 0.39 -3.80 -2.10
C SER A 63 0.13 -3.77 -3.60
N LEU A 64 0.44 -2.64 -4.25
CA LEU A 64 0.33 -2.51 -5.71
C LEU A 64 1.15 -3.59 -6.42
N ALA A 65 2.39 -3.83 -6.02
CA ALA A 65 3.27 -4.84 -6.63
C ALA A 65 2.78 -6.28 -6.42
N ARG A 66 2.09 -6.58 -5.31
CA ARG A 66 1.50 -7.89 -5.05
C ARG A 66 0.22 -8.12 -5.85
N ASP A 67 -0.53 -7.04 -6.07
CA ASP A 67 -1.84 -7.09 -6.74
C ASP A 67 -1.73 -7.02 -8.28
N LEU A 68 -0.54 -6.73 -8.82
CA LEU A 68 -0.18 -6.80 -10.25
C LEU A 68 0.24 -8.22 -10.64
#